data_AF-A0A429TMQ2-F1
#
_entry.id   AF-A0A429TMQ2-F1
#
_cell.length_a   1.000
_cell.length_b   1.000
_cell.length_c   1.000
_cell.angle_alpha   90.00
_cell.angle_beta   90.00
_cell.angle_gamma   90.00
#
_symmetry.space_group_name_H-M   'P 1'
#
loop_
_entity.id
_entity.type
_entity.pdbx_description
1 polymer ?
#
loop_
_entity_poly.entity_id
_entity_poly.type
_entity_poly.pdbx_seq_one_letter_code
_entity_poly.pdbx_strand_id
1 'polypeptide(L)'
;MTPGSDPAPERPLPVARDLGTRARDFRLRMAVIARETEVALDMTRDRYGRTVHEGAAAAARAHRDKAAVEAYATHLAPHADALLDTARRALNELPPARHFTGWQTVLDGLAVSAAEIRRALDRPAAPGSAAERGQHAALWPHLAAWADHGFVAGNLADQNPQQHHKAPLTDEEQQAWTERAQAAQRRGELELTESWYAADGQPITLAHLIEDDDSRVVALRGDPDAPGWRVIGYFAHEYEAGQVLPAAVPPGVLRADVSVFNRPVPAPEVSLQELIRDVIEAQHAGDASNALLGATQRGYHAGPMVRLQELLETTGQFASALETVQGRQVAARLTALGRQIDFLTREVHDAAEDLGATVAVLPPQRTPVLRVRPRPAVDTTPPAPPARTTAARHR
;
A
#
# COMPACT_ATOMS: atom_id res chain seq x y z
N MET A 1 23.82 62.51 4.68
CA MET A 1 22.66 61.67 4.29
C MET A 1 23.22 60.36 3.77
N THR A 2 23.03 59.29 4.54
CA THR A 2 23.37 57.91 4.17
C THR A 2 22.13 57.09 4.50
N PRO A 3 21.50 56.40 3.54
CA PRO A 3 20.32 55.59 3.84
C PRO A 3 20.75 54.28 4.49
N GLY A 4 20.09 53.95 5.59
CA GLY A 4 20.26 52.68 6.30
C GLY A 4 19.69 51.53 5.48
N SER A 5 20.46 50.44 5.44
CA SER A 5 20.04 49.17 4.87
C SER A 5 19.03 48.52 5.81
N ASP A 6 17.78 48.35 5.33
CA ASP A 6 16.79 47.49 5.98
C ASP A 6 17.21 46.02 5.85
N PRO A 7 17.16 45.22 6.94
CA PRO A 7 17.30 43.77 6.84
C PRO A 7 16.09 43.16 6.14
N ALA A 8 16.35 42.24 5.21
CA ALA A 8 15.33 41.49 4.50
C ALA A 8 14.42 40.72 5.48
N PRO A 9 13.10 40.62 5.22
CA PRO A 9 12.19 39.90 6.10
C PRO A 9 12.57 38.41 6.14
N GLU A 10 12.78 37.89 7.35
CA GLU A 10 12.92 36.47 7.62
C GLU A 10 11.73 35.73 6.99
N ARG A 11 12.02 34.76 6.12
CA ARG A 11 10.98 33.87 5.58
C ARG A 11 10.30 33.17 6.77
N PRO A 12 8.96 33.14 6.84
CA PRO A 12 8.27 32.38 7.87
C PRO A 12 8.76 30.94 7.86
N LEU A 13 9.12 30.41 9.04
CA LEU A 13 9.45 29.00 9.20
C LEU A 13 8.25 28.17 8.68
N PRO A 14 8.48 27.16 7.83
CA PRO A 14 7.39 26.31 7.34
C PRO A 14 6.66 25.67 8.52
N VAL A 15 5.33 25.69 8.46
CA VAL A 15 4.48 25.09 9.49
C VAL A 15 4.65 23.57 9.45
N ALA A 16 4.57 22.87 10.59
CA ALA A 16 4.77 21.41 10.66
C ALA A 16 3.98 20.62 9.60
N ARG A 17 2.72 21.04 9.37
CA ARG A 17 1.83 20.49 8.33
C ARG A 17 2.37 20.63 6.91
N ASP A 18 3.08 21.71 6.63
CA ASP A 18 3.72 21.91 5.33
C ASP A 18 4.89 20.94 5.16
N LEU A 19 5.64 20.67 6.23
CA LEU A 19 6.76 19.72 6.21
C LEU A 19 6.28 18.28 6.01
N GLY A 20 5.21 17.86 6.69
CA GLY A 20 4.58 16.55 6.48
C GLY A 20 4.07 16.37 5.03
N THR A 21 3.49 17.42 4.45
CA THR A 21 3.04 17.43 3.06
C THR A 21 4.20 17.21 2.08
N ARG A 22 5.39 17.78 2.33
CA ARG A 22 6.58 17.56 1.47
C ARG A 22 7.03 16.10 1.45
N ALA A 23 7.05 15.42 2.60
CA ALA A 23 7.40 14.01 2.66
C ALA A 23 6.40 13.13 1.89
N ARG A 24 5.10 13.44 2.02
CA ARG A 24 4.03 12.78 1.26
C ARG A 24 4.18 12.99 -0.24
N ASP A 25 4.40 14.23 -0.68
CA ASP A 25 4.58 14.57 -2.09
C ASP A 25 5.80 13.86 -2.69
N PHE A 26 6.91 13.78 -1.95
CA PHE A 26 8.09 13.04 -2.38
C PHE A 26 7.77 11.54 -2.58
N ARG A 27 7.09 10.91 -1.61
CA ARG A 27 6.65 9.51 -1.74
C ARG A 27 5.76 9.29 -2.96
N LEU A 28 4.82 10.20 -3.24
CA LEU A 28 3.95 10.11 -4.42
C LEU A 28 4.75 10.18 -5.73
N ARG A 29 5.76 11.06 -5.81
CA ARG A 29 6.66 11.14 -6.98
C ARG A 29 7.48 9.87 -7.15
N MET A 30 8.00 9.31 -6.05
CA MET A 30 8.72 8.04 -6.07
C MET A 30 7.82 6.89 -6.55
N ALA A 31 6.53 6.89 -6.20
CA ALA A 31 5.58 5.90 -6.71
C ALA A 31 5.34 6.03 -8.22
N VAL A 32 5.27 7.25 -8.76
CA VAL A 32 5.18 7.49 -10.21
C VAL A 32 6.43 6.99 -10.92
N ILE A 33 7.62 7.37 -10.44
CA ILE A 33 8.91 6.93 -10.99
C ILE A 33 9.03 5.39 -10.96
N ALA A 34 8.62 4.77 -9.85
CA ALA A 34 8.61 3.31 -9.72
C ALA A 34 7.68 2.67 -10.76
N ARG A 35 6.47 3.21 -10.94
CA ARG A 35 5.50 2.69 -11.91
C ARG A 35 5.97 2.83 -13.35
N GLU A 36 6.54 3.98 -13.71
CA GLU A 36 7.13 4.20 -15.03
C GLU A 36 8.28 3.21 -15.29
N THR A 37 9.09 2.95 -14.26
CA THR A 37 10.17 1.98 -14.35
C THR A 37 9.67 0.55 -14.49
N GLU A 38 8.61 0.16 -13.76
CA GLU A 38 7.97 -1.15 -13.91
C GLU A 38 7.49 -1.37 -15.34
N VAL A 39 6.76 -0.40 -15.91
CA VAL A 39 6.27 -0.47 -17.29
C VAL A 39 7.44 -0.59 -18.28
N ALA A 40 8.49 0.21 -18.10
CA ALA A 40 9.68 0.13 -18.94
C ALA A 40 10.38 -1.24 -18.84
N LEU A 41 10.48 -1.81 -17.63
CA LEU A 41 11.08 -3.12 -17.41
C LEU A 41 10.23 -4.26 -17.98
N ASP A 42 8.90 -4.17 -17.91
CA ASP A 42 8.02 -5.17 -18.50
C ASP A 42 8.18 -5.26 -20.02
N MET A 43 8.42 -4.12 -20.70
CA MET A 43 8.72 -4.09 -22.13
C MET A 43 10.07 -4.74 -22.50
N THR A 44 10.93 -5.02 -21.51
CA THR A 44 12.21 -5.71 -21.68
C THR A 44 12.14 -7.20 -21.38
N ARG A 45 10.98 -7.71 -20.96
CA ARG A 45 10.77 -9.09 -20.56
C ARG A 45 10.04 -9.88 -21.64
N ASP A 46 10.31 -11.17 -21.71
CA ASP A 46 9.49 -12.10 -22.49
C ASP A 46 8.17 -12.43 -21.77
N ARG A 47 7.34 -13.25 -22.43
CA ARG A 47 6.07 -13.73 -21.85
C ARG A 47 6.23 -14.52 -20.55
N TYR A 48 7.44 -14.98 -20.25
CA TYR A 48 7.78 -15.70 -19.02
C TYR A 48 8.49 -14.78 -18.02
N GLY A 49 8.46 -13.46 -18.19
CA GLY A 49 9.09 -12.52 -17.26
C GLY A 49 10.62 -12.49 -17.31
N ARG A 50 11.28 -13.19 -18.23
CA ARG A 50 12.74 -13.19 -18.37
C ARG A 50 13.19 -11.94 -19.10
N THR A 51 14.24 -11.28 -18.60
CA THR A 51 14.78 -10.08 -19.25
C THR A 51 15.50 -10.47 -20.54
N VAL A 52 14.98 -10.04 -21.70
CA VAL A 52 15.55 -10.31 -23.04
C VAL A 52 16.30 -9.11 -23.62
N HIS A 53 16.10 -7.92 -23.06
CA HIS A 53 16.76 -6.68 -23.48
C HIS A 53 17.52 -6.03 -22.33
N GLU A 54 18.67 -6.61 -21.95
CA GLU A 54 19.46 -6.15 -20.78
C GLU A 54 19.86 -4.67 -20.86
N GLY A 55 20.27 -4.18 -22.04
CA GLY A 55 20.65 -2.78 -22.23
C GLY A 55 19.51 -1.80 -21.98
N ALA A 56 18.29 -2.13 -22.43
CA ALA A 56 17.11 -1.33 -22.18
C ALA A 56 16.70 -1.37 -20.70
N ALA A 57 16.85 -2.53 -20.04
CA ALA A 57 16.58 -2.68 -18.61
C ALA A 57 17.57 -1.85 -17.77
N ALA A 58 18.85 -1.83 -18.14
CA ALA A 58 19.86 -0.99 -17.49
C ALA A 58 19.58 0.52 -17.69
N ALA A 59 19.16 0.93 -18.89
CA ALA A 59 18.78 2.31 -19.17
C ALA A 59 17.55 2.76 -18.34
N ALA A 60 16.54 1.90 -18.21
CA ALA A 60 15.36 2.17 -17.38
C ALA A 60 15.74 2.40 -15.91
N ARG A 61 16.63 1.57 -15.35
CA ARG A 61 17.14 1.74 -13.97
C ARG A 61 17.96 3.02 -13.81
N ALA A 62 18.85 3.33 -14.77
CA ALA A 62 19.63 4.56 -14.71
C ALA A 62 18.74 5.83 -14.77
N HIS A 63 17.67 5.79 -15.57
CA HIS A 63 16.68 6.86 -15.62
C HIS A 63 15.95 7.02 -14.29
N ARG A 64 15.47 5.91 -13.72
CA ARG A 64 14.84 5.86 -12.39
C ARG A 64 15.71 6.52 -11.31
N ASP A 65 16.97 6.10 -11.23
CA ASP A 65 17.89 6.56 -10.19
C ASP A 65 18.15 8.06 -10.31
N LYS A 66 18.34 8.55 -11.54
CA LYS A 66 18.47 9.99 -11.81
C LYS A 66 17.22 10.77 -11.42
N ALA A 67 16.04 10.33 -11.87
CA ALA A 67 14.77 11.01 -11.58
C ALA A 67 14.48 11.07 -10.07
N ALA A 68 14.83 10.02 -9.32
CA ALA A 68 14.67 9.98 -7.87
C ALA A 68 15.59 11.00 -7.15
N VAL A 69 16.85 11.13 -7.59
CA VAL A 69 17.78 12.13 -7.07
C VAL A 69 17.26 13.55 -7.32
N GLU A 70 16.80 13.84 -8.54
CA GLU A 70 16.24 15.14 -8.91
C GLU A 70 14.98 15.47 -8.10
N ALA A 71 14.09 14.49 -7.90
CA ALA A 71 12.89 14.65 -7.09
C ALA A 71 13.21 14.96 -5.62
N TYR A 72 14.18 14.25 -5.03
CA TYR A 72 14.59 14.50 -3.65
C TYR A 72 15.22 15.88 -3.50
N ALA A 73 16.20 16.21 -4.35
CA ALA A 73 16.92 17.49 -4.31
C ALA A 73 15.97 18.68 -4.43
N THR A 74 14.95 18.56 -5.27
CA THR A 74 13.99 19.65 -5.54
C THR A 74 12.93 19.78 -4.45
N HIS A 75 12.40 18.67 -3.94
CA HIS A 75 11.15 18.69 -3.16
C HIS A 75 11.30 18.37 -1.67
N LEU A 76 12.36 17.63 -1.30
CA LEU A 76 12.53 17.16 0.09
C LEU A 76 13.81 17.69 0.75
N ALA A 77 14.92 17.77 0.00
CA ALA A 77 16.21 18.19 0.55
C ALA A 77 16.18 19.54 1.31
N PRO A 78 15.46 20.59 0.85
CA PRO A 78 15.37 21.87 1.58
C PRO A 78 14.64 21.77 2.93
N HIS A 79 13.91 20.68 3.17
CA HIS A 79 12.98 20.53 4.29
C HIS A 79 13.31 19.34 5.19
N ALA A 80 14.20 18.44 4.77
CA ALA A 80 14.47 17.18 5.45
C ALA A 80 14.96 17.37 6.90
N ASP A 81 15.94 18.26 7.13
CA ASP A 81 16.48 18.50 8.49
C ASP A 81 15.41 19.11 9.42
N ALA A 82 14.69 20.12 8.95
CA ALA A 82 13.61 20.77 9.72
C ALA A 82 12.47 19.81 10.06
N LEU A 83 12.14 18.90 9.14
CA LEU A 83 11.15 17.85 9.35
C LEU A 83 11.61 16.88 10.45
N LEU A 84 12.84 16.39 10.38
CA LEU A 84 13.40 15.47 11.38
C LEU A 84 13.49 16.10 12.77
N ASP A 85 13.93 17.36 12.86
CA ASP A 85 14.01 18.08 14.14
C ASP A 85 12.64 18.30 14.76
N THR A 86 11.62 18.58 13.94
CA THR A 86 10.24 18.74 14.41
C THR A 86 9.65 17.40 14.85
N ALA A 87 9.85 16.34 14.07
CA ALA A 87 9.41 14.99 14.42
C ALA A 87 10.05 14.48 15.73
N ARG A 88 11.35 14.73 15.93
CA ARG A 88 12.06 14.35 17.17
C ARG A 88 11.56 15.10 18.39
N ARG A 89 11.29 16.41 18.26
CA ARG A 89 10.70 17.20 19.34
C ARG A 89 9.33 16.69 19.72
N ALA A 90 8.46 16.48 18.73
CA ALA A 90 7.13 15.93 18.95
C ALA A 90 7.19 14.55 19.63
N LEU A 91 8.06 13.65 19.16
CA LEU A 91 8.24 12.33 19.76
C LEU A 91 8.62 12.40 21.26
N ASN A 92 9.46 13.36 21.65
CA ASN A 92 9.87 13.52 23.04
C ASN A 92 8.74 14.06 23.95
N GLU A 93 7.71 14.68 23.38
CA GLU A 93 6.54 15.21 24.10
C GLU A 93 5.41 14.20 24.24
N LEU A 94 5.43 13.11 23.45
CA LEU A 94 4.40 12.08 23.47
C LEU A 94 4.51 11.16 24.72
N PRO A 95 3.40 10.59 25.19
CA PRO A 95 3.41 9.63 26.29
C PRO A 95 4.15 8.34 25.89
N PRO A 96 4.95 7.74 26.79
CA PRO A 96 5.77 6.57 26.46
C PRO A 96 4.90 5.40 26.01
N ALA A 97 5.25 4.82 24.86
CA ALA A 97 4.56 3.66 24.29
C ALA A 97 5.53 2.67 23.65
N ARG A 98 5.09 1.44 23.42
CA ARG A 98 5.93 0.32 22.91
C ARG A 98 6.63 0.64 21.58
N HIS A 99 6.04 1.50 20.76
CA HIS A 99 6.52 1.82 19.41
C HIS A 99 7.58 2.94 19.34
N PHE A 100 7.88 3.61 20.47
CA PHE A 100 8.80 4.76 20.50
C PHE A 100 10.20 4.45 19.99
N THR A 101 10.80 3.36 20.46
CA THR A 101 12.15 2.95 20.06
C THR A 101 12.23 2.67 18.55
N GLY A 102 11.16 2.10 17.99
CA GLY A 102 11.05 1.86 16.55
C GLY A 102 11.03 3.16 15.76
N TRP A 103 10.20 4.13 16.15
CA TRP A 103 10.16 5.43 15.50
C TRP A 103 11.46 6.21 15.62
N GLN A 104 12.11 6.19 16.79
CA GLN A 104 13.42 6.82 16.96
C GLN A 104 14.45 6.23 16.01
N THR A 105 14.51 4.90 15.90
CA THR A 105 15.40 4.19 14.97
C THR A 105 15.14 4.60 13.51
N VAL A 106 13.87 4.75 13.13
CA VAL A 106 13.50 5.23 11.79
C VAL A 106 13.99 6.67 11.55
N LEU A 107 13.75 7.59 12.49
CA LEU A 107 14.20 8.98 12.36
C LEU A 107 15.72 9.08 12.25
N ASP A 108 16.47 8.27 13.02
CA ASP A 108 17.92 8.22 12.95
C ASP A 108 18.41 7.65 11.59
N GLY A 109 17.77 6.60 11.09
CA GLY A 109 18.06 6.04 9.76
C GLY A 109 17.78 7.02 8.61
N LEU A 110 16.70 7.81 8.72
CA LEU A 110 16.37 8.88 7.78
C LEU A 110 17.41 10.01 7.82
N ALA A 111 17.87 10.39 9.02
CA ALA A 111 18.92 11.40 9.20
C ALA A 111 20.25 10.95 8.55
N VAL A 112 20.65 9.70 8.76
CA VAL A 112 21.84 9.12 8.10
C VAL A 112 21.67 9.13 6.58
N SER A 113 20.50 8.73 6.08
CA SER A 113 20.22 8.73 4.64
C SER A 113 20.24 10.13 4.03
N ALA A 114 19.69 11.14 4.70
CA ALA A 114 19.77 12.53 4.25
C ALA A 114 21.20 13.05 4.22
N ALA A 115 22.02 12.71 5.22
CA ALA A 115 23.42 13.11 5.26
C ALA A 115 24.22 12.50 4.10
N GLU A 116 24.01 11.22 3.77
CA GLU A 116 24.67 10.56 2.64
C GLU A 116 24.23 11.15 1.29
N ILE A 117 22.93 11.42 1.10
CA ILE A 117 22.43 12.07 -0.11
C ILE A 117 23.04 13.47 -0.27
N ARG A 118 23.02 14.29 0.79
CA ARG A 118 23.62 15.64 0.78
C ARG A 118 25.11 15.57 0.43
N ARG A 119 25.85 14.67 1.07
CA ARG A 119 27.30 14.48 0.82
C ARG A 119 27.60 14.16 -0.64
N ALA A 120 26.75 13.36 -1.29
CA ALA A 120 26.88 13.03 -2.71
C ALA A 120 26.50 14.21 -3.61
N LEU A 121 25.43 14.95 -3.27
CA LEU A 121 25.00 16.14 -4.01
C LEU A 121 26.01 17.29 -3.93
N ASP A 122 26.73 17.44 -2.82
CA ASP A 122 27.79 18.44 -2.65
C ASP A 122 29.05 18.12 -3.48
N ARG A 123 29.20 16.87 -3.92
CA ARG A 123 30.33 16.39 -4.74
C ARG A 123 29.81 15.57 -5.92
N PRO A 124 29.15 16.22 -6.90
CA PRO A 124 28.58 15.51 -8.04
C PRO A 124 29.70 14.98 -8.94
N ALA A 125 29.53 13.76 -9.43
CA ALA A 125 30.34 13.24 -10.52
C ALA A 125 30.09 14.02 -11.82
N ALA A 126 30.99 13.87 -12.80
CA ALA A 126 30.87 14.58 -14.08
C ALA A 126 29.54 14.23 -14.79
N PRO A 127 28.74 15.21 -15.25
CA PRO A 127 27.47 14.97 -15.91
C PRO A 127 27.61 14.07 -17.16
N GLY A 128 26.69 13.12 -17.32
CA GLY A 128 26.66 12.13 -18.41
C GLY A 128 27.65 10.96 -18.23
N SER A 129 28.49 10.98 -17.20
CA SER A 129 29.54 9.96 -17.01
C SER A 129 29.01 8.64 -16.44
N ALA A 130 29.80 7.57 -16.57
CA ALA A 130 29.51 6.31 -15.86
C ALA A 130 29.59 6.48 -14.34
N ALA A 131 30.42 7.40 -13.84
CA ALA A 131 30.55 7.71 -12.42
C ALA A 131 29.29 8.38 -11.87
N GLU A 132 28.64 9.26 -12.63
CA GLU A 132 27.33 9.84 -12.26
C GLU A 132 26.25 8.78 -12.15
N ARG A 133 26.16 7.87 -13.14
CA ARG A 133 25.23 6.74 -13.06
C ARG A 133 25.48 5.84 -11.84
N GLY A 134 26.75 5.56 -11.56
CA GLY A 134 27.13 4.80 -10.36
C GLY A 134 26.78 5.53 -9.06
N GLN A 135 26.97 6.85 -9.01
CA GLN A 135 26.60 7.68 -7.86
C GLN A 135 25.08 7.67 -7.63
N HIS A 136 24.27 7.88 -8.67
CA HIS A 136 22.81 7.83 -8.56
C HIS A 136 22.31 6.44 -8.11
N ALA A 137 22.87 5.37 -8.68
CA ALA A 137 22.53 4.01 -8.27
C ALA A 137 22.88 3.73 -6.81
N ALA A 138 24.02 4.25 -6.32
CA ALA A 138 24.42 4.12 -4.92
C ALA A 138 23.50 4.89 -3.95
N LEU A 139 22.85 5.97 -4.40
CA LEU A 139 21.90 6.73 -3.60
C LEU A 139 20.51 6.10 -3.52
N TRP A 140 20.19 5.17 -4.41
CA TRP A 140 18.86 4.55 -4.49
C TRP A 140 18.35 3.99 -3.15
N PRO A 141 19.14 3.24 -2.35
CA PRO A 141 18.67 2.72 -1.06
C PRO A 141 18.26 3.83 -0.08
N HIS A 142 18.98 4.96 -0.08
CA HIS A 142 18.68 6.09 0.80
C HIS A 142 17.41 6.85 0.36
N LEU A 143 17.23 7.01 -0.95
CA LEU A 143 16.02 7.62 -1.53
C LEU A 143 14.79 6.76 -1.30
N ALA A 144 14.93 5.44 -1.48
CA ALA A 144 13.90 4.46 -1.18
C ALA A 144 13.52 4.49 0.31
N ALA A 145 14.50 4.53 1.23
CA ALA A 145 14.23 4.64 2.67
C ALA A 145 13.42 5.90 3.02
N TRP A 146 13.75 7.05 2.43
CA TRP A 146 12.96 8.27 2.58
C TRP A 146 11.54 8.15 2.03
N ALA A 147 11.38 7.47 0.89
CA ALA A 147 10.07 7.26 0.29
C ALA A 147 9.20 6.28 1.09
N ASP A 148 9.79 5.22 1.62
CA ASP A 148 9.11 4.20 2.43
C ASP A 148 8.75 4.74 3.83
N HIS A 149 9.65 5.50 4.46
CA HIS A 149 9.55 5.82 5.89
C HIS A 149 9.40 7.31 6.21
N GLY A 150 9.56 8.22 5.25
CA GLY A 150 9.43 9.66 5.47
C GLY A 150 8.06 10.11 6.00
N PHE A 151 7.01 9.30 5.74
CA PHE A 151 5.68 9.54 6.31
C PHE A 151 5.66 9.45 7.84
N VAL A 152 6.56 8.65 8.45
CA VAL A 152 6.68 8.57 9.92
C VAL A 152 7.13 9.91 10.48
N ALA A 153 8.15 10.53 9.87
CA ALA A 153 8.60 11.85 10.26
C ALA A 153 7.51 12.92 10.04
N GLY A 154 6.79 12.87 8.91
CA GLY A 154 5.66 13.76 8.63
C GLY A 154 4.55 13.65 9.67
N ASN A 155 4.05 12.44 9.91
CA ASN A 155 2.97 12.19 10.87
C ASN A 155 3.38 12.53 12.31
N LEU A 156 4.64 12.32 12.68
CA LEU A 156 5.17 12.71 13.99
C LEU A 156 5.29 14.23 14.13
N ALA A 157 5.78 14.92 13.10
CA ALA A 157 5.86 16.37 13.10
C ALA A 157 4.47 17.02 13.22
N ASP A 158 3.44 16.37 12.68
CA ASP A 158 2.04 16.81 12.77
C ASP A 158 1.39 16.47 14.13
N GLN A 159 2.06 15.75 15.04
CA GLN A 159 1.56 15.53 16.39
C GLN A 159 1.69 16.84 17.19
N ASN A 160 0.63 17.65 17.20
CA ASN A 160 0.55 18.80 18.08
C ASN A 160 -0.39 18.49 19.26
N PRO A 161 0.14 18.20 20.47
CA PRO A 161 -0.69 17.89 21.62
C PRO A 161 -1.63 19.05 21.99
N GLN A 162 -1.28 20.30 21.67
CA GLN A 162 -2.09 21.47 22.04
C GLN A 162 -3.31 21.70 21.14
N GLN A 163 -3.38 21.07 19.96
CA GLN A 163 -4.47 21.31 18.99
C GLN A 163 -5.72 20.44 19.23
N HIS A 164 -5.59 19.31 19.92
CA HIS A 164 -6.66 18.30 20.06
C HIS A 164 -7.17 18.18 21.51
N HIS A 165 -7.79 19.24 22.04
CA HIS A 165 -8.35 19.22 23.39
C HIS A 165 -9.74 19.89 23.42
N LYS A 166 -10.80 19.08 23.31
CA LYS A 166 -12.08 19.38 23.97
C LYS A 166 -12.00 18.85 25.39
N ALA A 167 -12.72 19.49 26.32
CA ALA A 167 -12.84 18.97 27.68
C ALA A 167 -13.31 17.50 27.63
N PRO A 168 -12.64 16.58 28.37
CA PRO A 168 -13.09 15.19 28.46
C PRO A 168 -14.55 15.14 28.93
N LEU A 169 -15.28 14.10 28.48
CA LEU A 169 -16.58 13.78 29.07
C LEU A 169 -16.43 13.62 30.59
N THR A 170 -17.45 14.02 31.34
CA THR A 170 -17.51 13.68 32.76
C THR A 170 -17.64 12.16 32.92
N ASP A 171 -17.24 11.62 34.08
CA ASP A 171 -17.30 10.17 34.32
C ASP A 171 -18.73 9.62 34.16
N GLU A 172 -19.73 10.38 34.61
CA GLU A 172 -21.16 10.02 34.47
C GLU A 172 -21.60 10.01 33.00
N GLU A 173 -21.23 11.03 32.22
CA GLU A 173 -21.55 11.09 30.78
C GLU A 173 -20.84 9.97 30.01
N GLN A 174 -19.56 9.72 30.30
CA GLN A 174 -18.80 8.64 29.69
C GLN A 174 -19.47 7.29 29.97
N GLN A 175 -19.89 7.03 31.21
CA GLN A 175 -20.55 5.79 31.57
C GLN A 175 -21.88 5.65 30.83
N ALA A 176 -22.73 6.67 30.85
CA ALA A 176 -24.03 6.65 30.18
C ALA A 176 -23.92 6.41 28.66
N TRP A 177 -22.98 7.08 27.99
CA TRP A 177 -22.74 6.89 26.57
C TRP A 177 -22.13 5.52 26.25
N THR A 178 -21.26 5.01 27.13
CA THR A 178 -20.66 3.68 26.96
C THR A 178 -21.73 2.59 27.06
N GLU A 179 -22.61 2.66 28.06
CA GLU A 179 -23.72 1.70 28.22
C GLU A 179 -24.66 1.73 27.02
N ARG A 180 -24.96 2.93 26.53
CA ARG A 180 -25.78 3.15 25.33
C ARG A 180 -25.18 2.52 24.08
N ALA A 181 -23.90 2.80 23.81
CA ALA A 181 -23.18 2.23 22.68
C ALA A 181 -23.07 0.70 22.78
N GLN A 182 -22.84 0.15 23.99
CA GLN A 182 -22.82 -1.30 24.21
C GLN A 182 -24.20 -1.95 24.01
N ALA A 183 -25.28 -1.24 24.32
CA ALA A 183 -26.63 -1.72 24.05
C ALA A 183 -26.91 -1.73 22.54
N ALA A 184 -26.54 -0.68 21.81
CA ALA A 184 -26.68 -0.63 20.36
C ALA A 184 -25.80 -1.67 19.64
N GLN A 185 -24.56 -1.88 20.09
CA GLN A 185 -23.69 -2.94 19.55
C GLN A 185 -24.35 -4.32 19.65
N ARG A 186 -24.96 -4.64 20.80
CA ARG A 186 -25.68 -5.91 21.01
C ARG A 186 -26.89 -6.09 20.09
N ARG A 187 -27.48 -5.00 19.61
CA ARG A 187 -28.58 -5.00 18.63
C ARG A 187 -28.09 -4.96 17.18
N GLY A 188 -26.80 -4.76 16.93
CA GLY A 188 -26.25 -4.56 15.58
C GLY A 188 -26.48 -3.14 15.03
N GLU A 189 -26.75 -2.17 15.90
CA GLU A 189 -27.06 -0.76 15.55
C GLU A 189 -25.86 0.18 15.77
N LEU A 190 -24.66 -0.39 15.82
CA LEU A 190 -23.39 0.33 15.95
C LEU A 190 -22.52 0.02 14.74
N GLU A 191 -22.42 0.96 13.80
CA GLU A 191 -21.66 0.80 12.56
C GLU A 191 -20.27 1.42 12.69
N LEU A 192 -19.22 0.61 12.71
CA LEU A 192 -17.83 1.07 12.80
C LEU A 192 -17.37 1.63 11.44
N THR A 193 -16.74 2.80 11.43
CA THR A 193 -16.35 3.49 10.18
C THR A 193 -14.84 3.61 9.99
N GLU A 194 -14.14 4.15 10.99
CA GLU A 194 -12.71 4.43 10.91
C GLU A 194 -12.01 4.05 12.22
N SER A 195 -10.76 3.61 12.14
CA SER A 195 -9.95 3.26 13.32
C SER A 195 -8.49 3.68 13.15
N TRP A 196 -7.89 4.17 14.24
CA TRP A 196 -6.49 4.56 14.30
C TRP A 196 -5.92 4.35 15.70
N TYR A 197 -4.60 4.35 15.83
CA TYR A 197 -3.94 4.36 17.13
C TYR A 197 -3.68 5.80 17.60
N ALA A 198 -3.91 6.05 18.88
CA ALA A 198 -3.46 7.26 19.55
C ALA A 198 -2.01 7.09 20.08
N ALA A 199 -1.40 8.20 20.51
CA ALA A 199 -0.01 8.22 21.01
C ALA A 199 0.25 7.32 22.22
N ASP A 200 -0.76 7.07 23.05
CA ASP A 200 -0.69 6.15 24.19
C ASP A 200 -0.81 4.66 23.78
N GLY A 201 -0.91 4.37 22.49
CA GLY A 201 -0.97 3.01 21.95
C GLY A 201 -2.34 2.34 22.11
N GLN A 202 -3.40 3.07 22.46
CA GLN A 202 -4.77 2.56 22.41
C GLN A 202 -5.44 2.88 21.07
N PRO A 203 -6.22 1.94 20.51
CA PRO A 203 -7.02 2.23 19.33
C PRO A 203 -8.18 3.17 19.68
N ILE A 204 -8.47 4.08 18.76
CA ILE A 204 -9.68 4.90 18.71
C ILE A 204 -10.47 4.46 17.48
N THR A 205 -11.75 4.20 17.65
CA THR A 205 -12.65 3.79 16.56
C THR A 205 -13.86 4.70 16.53
N LEU A 206 -14.17 5.26 15.36
CA LEU A 206 -15.43 5.98 15.14
C LEU A 206 -16.54 5.00 14.77
N ALA A 207 -17.73 5.27 15.28
CA ALA A 207 -18.91 4.49 14.96
C ALA A 207 -20.16 5.37 14.85
N HIS A 208 -21.06 5.02 13.94
CA HIS A 208 -22.41 5.55 13.94
C HIS A 208 -23.26 4.76 14.93
N LEU A 209 -23.80 5.48 15.91
CA LEU A 209 -24.84 5.02 16.79
C LEU A 209 -26.19 5.38 16.16
N ILE A 210 -26.96 4.36 15.76
CA ILE A 210 -28.28 4.53 15.15
C ILE A 210 -29.34 4.38 16.24
N GLU A 211 -30.10 5.44 16.54
CA GLU A 211 -31.22 5.43 17.48
C GLU A 211 -32.41 6.21 16.91
N ASP A 212 -33.60 5.59 16.84
CA ASP A 212 -34.87 6.27 16.51
C ASP A 212 -34.81 7.17 15.26
N ASP A 213 -34.22 6.66 14.17
CA ASP A 213 -33.96 7.34 12.88
C ASP A 213 -32.93 8.50 12.92
N ASP A 214 -32.24 8.71 14.04
CA ASP A 214 -31.15 9.68 14.18
C ASP A 214 -29.80 8.95 14.26
N SER A 215 -28.77 9.47 13.57
CA SER A 215 -27.41 8.91 13.57
C SER A 215 -26.46 9.87 14.23
N ARG A 216 -25.71 9.39 15.23
CA ARG A 216 -24.65 10.15 15.90
C ARG A 216 -23.33 9.44 15.80
N VAL A 217 -22.25 10.21 15.64
CA VAL A 217 -20.90 9.65 15.65
C VAL A 217 -20.41 9.56 17.08
N VAL A 218 -20.04 8.36 17.53
CA VAL A 218 -19.39 8.13 18.83
C VAL A 218 -17.95 7.69 18.61
N ALA A 219 -17.06 8.16 19.47
CA ALA A 219 -15.65 7.77 19.47
C ALA A 219 -15.39 6.78 20.60
N LEU A 220 -14.98 5.58 20.22
CA LEU A 220 -14.70 4.46 21.10
C LEU A 220 -13.20 4.39 21.35
N ARG A 221 -12.80 4.11 22.58
CA ARG A 221 -11.40 3.87 22.95
C ARG A 221 -11.24 2.44 23.47
N GLY A 222 -10.31 1.70 22.88
CA GLY A 222 -10.15 0.26 23.06
C GLY A 222 -10.75 -0.55 21.90
N ASP A 223 -10.56 -1.86 21.93
CA ASP A 223 -11.10 -2.80 20.93
C ASP A 223 -12.62 -2.97 21.14
N PRO A 224 -13.49 -2.57 20.19
CA PRO A 224 -14.94 -2.72 20.29
C PRO A 224 -15.39 -4.18 20.47
N ASP A 225 -14.59 -5.15 20.04
CA ASP A 225 -14.88 -6.58 20.13
C ASP A 225 -14.37 -7.22 21.44
N ALA A 226 -13.73 -6.44 22.31
CA ALA A 226 -13.23 -6.88 23.62
C ALA A 226 -14.01 -6.22 24.78
N PRO A 227 -14.04 -6.82 25.98
CA PRO A 227 -14.56 -6.11 27.14
C PRO A 227 -13.64 -4.93 27.52
N GLY A 228 -14.23 -3.84 28.03
CA GLY A 228 -13.49 -2.74 28.65
C GLY A 228 -13.21 -1.52 27.74
N TRP A 229 -13.73 -1.48 26.52
CA TRP A 229 -13.75 -0.23 25.75
C TRP A 229 -14.75 0.78 26.32
N ARG A 230 -14.53 2.06 26.03
CA ARG A 230 -15.34 3.18 26.54
C ARG A 230 -15.54 4.27 25.50
N VAL A 231 -16.64 5.01 25.61
CA VAL A 231 -16.89 6.20 24.78
C VAL A 231 -16.08 7.38 25.33
N ILE A 232 -15.32 8.03 24.45
CA ILE A 232 -14.49 9.19 24.79
C ILE A 232 -15.01 10.50 24.19
N GLY A 233 -16.03 10.43 23.34
CA GLY A 233 -16.68 11.59 22.76
C GLY A 233 -17.88 11.19 21.89
N TYR A 234 -18.76 12.16 21.65
CA TYR A 234 -19.86 12.05 20.70
C TYR A 234 -19.94 13.35 19.89
N PHE A 235 -20.31 13.23 18.62
CA PHE A 235 -20.17 14.27 17.61
C PHE A 235 -21.33 14.22 16.62
N ALA A 236 -21.61 15.35 15.98
CA ALA A 236 -22.63 15.40 14.94
C ALA A 236 -22.18 14.67 13.66
N HIS A 237 -20.89 14.74 13.34
CA HIS A 237 -20.30 14.08 12.17
C HIS A 237 -18.80 13.81 12.38
N GLU A 238 -18.21 12.94 11.56
CA GLU A 238 -16.83 12.45 11.66
C GLU A 238 -15.81 13.58 11.54
N TYR A 239 -16.10 14.59 10.72
CA TYR A 239 -15.21 15.75 10.58
C TYR A 239 -15.02 16.52 11.89
N GLU A 240 -16.04 16.60 12.76
CA GLU A 240 -15.91 17.25 14.07
C GLU A 240 -15.06 16.38 15.00
N ALA A 241 -15.29 15.07 14.96
CA ALA A 241 -14.51 14.09 15.71
C ALA A 241 -13.02 14.20 15.37
N GLY A 242 -12.67 14.29 14.09
CA GLY A 242 -11.27 14.40 13.63
C GLY A 242 -10.54 15.69 14.04
N GLN A 243 -11.26 16.77 14.38
CA GLN A 243 -10.65 18.01 14.87
C GLN A 243 -10.32 17.93 16.37
N VAL A 244 -11.13 17.17 17.11
CA VAL A 244 -11.12 17.18 18.58
C VAL A 244 -10.37 15.99 19.17
N LEU A 245 -10.49 14.82 18.54
CA LEU A 245 -9.92 13.58 19.05
C LEU A 245 -8.39 13.57 18.92
N PRO A 246 -7.70 12.75 19.75
CA PRO A 246 -6.27 12.53 19.60
C PRO A 246 -5.90 12.13 18.17
N ALA A 247 -4.89 12.81 17.62
CA ALA A 247 -4.40 12.57 16.28
C ALA A 247 -3.93 11.12 16.09
N ALA A 248 -4.09 10.63 14.87
CA ALA A 248 -3.55 9.33 14.47
C ALA A 248 -2.03 9.35 14.50
N VAL A 249 -1.43 8.35 15.13
CA VAL A 249 0.01 8.11 15.03
C VAL A 249 0.37 7.42 13.70
N PRO A 250 1.65 7.43 13.28
CA PRO A 250 2.06 6.65 12.12
C PRO A 250 1.61 5.18 12.25
N PRO A 251 0.89 4.63 11.25
CA PRO A 251 0.48 3.22 11.27
C PRO A 251 1.71 2.30 11.22
N GLY A 252 1.57 1.13 11.84
CA GLY A 252 2.56 0.06 11.75
C GLY A 252 2.62 -0.55 10.34
N VAL A 253 3.67 -1.33 10.10
CA VAL A 253 3.85 -2.13 8.87
C VAL A 253 3.92 -3.60 9.23
N LEU A 254 3.33 -4.46 8.39
CA LEU A 254 3.37 -5.91 8.61
C LEU A 254 4.80 -6.47 8.57
N ARG A 255 5.61 -5.94 7.64
CA ARG A 255 6.99 -6.37 7.38
C ARG A 255 7.89 -5.15 7.32
N ALA A 256 8.70 -4.96 8.36
CA ALA A 256 9.65 -3.85 8.45
C ALA A 256 10.86 -4.02 7.52
N ASP A 257 11.09 -5.23 7.02
CA ASP A 257 12.15 -5.60 6.09
C ASP A 257 11.77 -5.45 4.61
N VAL A 258 10.51 -5.10 4.31
CA VAL A 258 10.00 -5.00 2.94
C VAL A 258 9.89 -3.53 2.53
N SER A 259 10.57 -3.19 1.45
CA SER A 259 10.50 -1.87 0.80
C SER A 259 9.65 -1.97 -0.45
N VAL A 260 8.80 -0.98 -0.70
CA VAL A 260 8.01 -0.90 -1.94
C VAL A 260 8.92 -0.60 -3.13
N PHE A 261 10.01 0.13 -2.90
CA PHE A 261 10.93 0.60 -3.93
C PHE A 261 12.13 -0.35 -4.14
N ASN A 262 12.44 -1.21 -3.17
CA ASN A 262 13.48 -2.25 -3.28
C ASN A 262 12.93 -3.67 -3.37
N ARG A 263 11.75 -3.83 -3.98
CA ARG A 263 11.18 -5.17 -4.19
C ARG A 263 12.13 -5.99 -5.07
N PRO A 264 12.41 -7.26 -4.70
CA PRO A 264 13.03 -8.19 -5.62
C PRO A 264 12.24 -8.24 -6.92
N VAL A 265 12.92 -8.51 -8.03
CA VAL A 265 12.23 -8.76 -9.30
C VAL A 265 11.22 -9.89 -9.05
N PRO A 266 9.92 -9.68 -9.35
CA PRO A 266 8.93 -10.73 -9.17
C PRO A 266 9.37 -11.96 -9.96
N ALA A 267 9.15 -13.13 -9.38
CA ALA A 267 9.47 -14.36 -10.09
C ALA A 267 8.64 -14.42 -11.38
N PRO A 268 9.20 -14.98 -12.47
CA PRO A 268 8.40 -15.48 -13.60
C PRO A 268 7.17 -16.24 -13.12
N GLU A 269 5.97 -15.71 -13.35
CA GLU A 269 4.71 -16.40 -13.05
C GLU A 269 4.10 -16.90 -14.35
N VAL A 270 3.71 -18.18 -14.37
CA VAL A 270 2.82 -18.70 -15.41
C VAL A 270 1.41 -18.39 -14.96
N SER A 271 0.69 -17.58 -15.74
CA SER A 271 -0.65 -17.17 -15.36
C SER A 271 -1.61 -18.38 -15.40
N LEU A 272 -2.62 -18.39 -14.52
CA LEU A 272 -3.66 -19.43 -14.58
C LEU A 272 -4.34 -19.46 -15.96
N GLN A 273 -4.46 -18.32 -16.62
CA GLN A 273 -4.99 -18.22 -17.98
C GLN A 273 -4.12 -18.96 -19.00
N GLU A 274 -2.79 -18.88 -18.87
CA GLU A 274 -1.86 -19.64 -19.71
C GLU A 274 -1.94 -21.13 -19.43
N LEU A 275 -2.00 -21.55 -18.16
CA LEU A 275 -2.16 -22.97 -17.82
C LEU A 275 -3.48 -23.54 -18.38
N ILE A 276 -4.57 -22.78 -18.26
CA ILE A 276 -5.87 -23.15 -18.86
C ILE A 276 -5.73 -23.26 -20.39
N ARG A 277 -5.03 -22.32 -21.02
CA ARG A 277 -4.79 -22.34 -22.45
C ARG A 277 -3.97 -23.57 -22.86
N ASP A 278 -2.93 -23.91 -22.11
CA ASP A 278 -2.08 -25.08 -22.36
C ASP A 278 -2.89 -26.37 -22.28
N VAL A 279 -3.83 -26.48 -21.32
CA VAL A 279 -4.77 -27.62 -21.24
C VAL A 279 -5.76 -27.63 -22.40
N ILE A 280 -6.26 -26.47 -22.84
CA ILE A 280 -7.18 -26.37 -23.99
C ILE A 280 -6.48 -26.76 -25.29
N GLU A 281 -5.20 -26.40 -25.45
CA GLU A 281 -4.39 -26.70 -26.63
C GLU A 281 -3.75 -28.10 -26.57
N ALA A 282 -3.80 -28.78 -25.41
CA ALA A 282 -3.22 -30.10 -25.19
C ALA A 282 -3.80 -31.17 -26.12
N GLN A 283 -2.91 -32.01 -26.65
CA GLN A 283 -3.28 -33.18 -27.46
C GLN A 283 -2.96 -34.49 -26.74
N HIS A 284 -1.97 -34.46 -25.84
CA HIS A 284 -1.53 -35.58 -25.04
C HIS A 284 -1.88 -35.35 -23.56
N ALA A 285 -2.16 -36.43 -22.83
CA ALA A 285 -2.38 -36.37 -21.39
C ALA A 285 -1.17 -35.77 -20.65
N GLY A 286 0.06 -36.02 -21.13
CA GLY A 286 1.28 -35.39 -20.60
C GLY A 286 1.31 -33.86 -20.71
N ASP A 287 0.71 -33.27 -21.74
CA ASP A 287 0.65 -31.81 -21.88
C ASP A 287 -0.26 -31.19 -20.80
N ALA A 288 -1.40 -31.83 -20.54
CA ALA A 288 -2.31 -31.44 -19.46
C ALA A 288 -1.70 -31.70 -18.06
N SER A 289 -0.97 -32.79 -17.89
CA SER A 289 -0.21 -33.10 -16.67
C SER A 289 0.81 -31.99 -16.37
N ASN A 290 1.60 -31.57 -17.36
CA ASN A 290 2.58 -30.49 -17.20
C ASN A 290 1.94 -29.16 -16.77
N ALA A 291 0.75 -28.82 -17.32
CA ALA A 291 0.03 -27.62 -16.90
C ALA A 291 -0.43 -27.70 -15.42
N LEU A 292 -0.90 -28.87 -14.96
CA LEU A 292 -1.28 -29.08 -13.56
C LEU A 292 -0.07 -29.12 -12.61
N LEU A 293 1.05 -29.71 -13.02
CA LEU A 293 2.32 -29.65 -12.29
C LEU A 293 2.83 -28.20 -12.19
N GLY A 294 2.68 -27.41 -13.25
CA GLY A 294 2.96 -25.97 -13.23
C GLY A 294 2.07 -25.21 -12.24
N ALA A 295 0.79 -25.59 -12.11
CA ALA A 295 -0.13 -24.97 -11.14
C ALA A 295 0.28 -25.21 -9.67
N THR A 296 0.87 -26.37 -9.40
CA THR A 296 1.23 -26.87 -8.06
C THR A 296 2.71 -26.72 -7.73
N GLN A 297 3.51 -26.18 -8.67
CA GLN A 297 4.95 -26.02 -8.53
C GLN A 297 5.30 -25.23 -7.27
N ARG A 298 6.27 -25.73 -6.50
CA ARG A 298 6.83 -25.03 -5.33
C ARG A 298 8.19 -24.40 -5.66
N GLY A 299 8.61 -23.43 -4.85
CA GLY A 299 9.93 -22.78 -4.95
C GLY A 299 9.89 -21.43 -5.65
N TYR A 300 11.01 -21.02 -6.24
CA TYR A 300 11.14 -19.68 -6.83
C TYR A 300 10.10 -19.40 -7.93
N HIS A 301 9.73 -20.43 -8.70
CA HIS A 301 8.65 -20.41 -9.70
C HIS A 301 7.36 -21.02 -9.14
N ALA A 302 6.95 -20.59 -7.94
CA ALA A 302 5.74 -21.08 -7.32
C ALA A 302 4.52 -20.89 -8.24
N GLY A 303 3.77 -21.97 -8.44
CA GLY A 303 2.54 -21.96 -9.22
C GLY A 303 1.40 -21.22 -8.52
N PRO A 304 0.32 -20.88 -9.25
CA PRO A 304 -0.80 -20.11 -8.73
C PRO A 304 -1.45 -20.68 -7.45
N MET A 305 -1.47 -22.00 -7.25
CA MET A 305 -2.05 -22.58 -6.03
C MET A 305 -1.18 -22.32 -4.80
N VAL A 306 0.15 -22.41 -4.96
CA VAL A 306 1.12 -22.10 -3.90
C VAL A 306 1.10 -20.60 -3.58
N ARG A 307 1.01 -19.73 -4.60
CA ARG A 307 0.87 -18.27 -4.42
C ARG A 307 -0.40 -17.90 -3.66
N LEU A 308 -1.51 -18.56 -3.94
CA LEU A 308 -2.76 -18.33 -3.20
C LEU A 308 -2.62 -18.70 -1.73
N GLN A 309 -1.91 -19.79 -1.42
CA GLN A 309 -1.59 -20.16 -0.04
C GLN A 309 -0.73 -19.08 0.65
N GLU A 310 0.33 -18.59 -0.01
CA GLU A 310 1.19 -17.50 0.50
C GLU A 310 0.39 -16.22 0.77
N LEU A 311 -0.58 -15.88 -0.08
CA LEU A 311 -1.47 -14.74 0.10
C LEU A 311 -2.35 -14.89 1.35
N LEU A 312 -2.97 -16.06 1.54
CA LEU A 312 -3.81 -16.32 2.72
C LEU A 312 -2.99 -16.28 4.00
N GLU A 313 -1.78 -16.83 3.99
CA GLU A 313 -0.87 -16.78 5.13
C GLU A 313 -0.48 -15.34 5.47
N THR A 314 -0.05 -14.56 4.47
CA THR A 314 0.34 -13.15 4.65
C THR A 314 -0.85 -12.31 5.15
N THR A 315 -2.05 -12.55 4.62
CA THR A 315 -3.28 -11.87 5.06
C THR A 315 -3.65 -12.28 6.49
N GLY A 316 -3.42 -13.55 6.86
CA GLY A 316 -3.60 -14.02 8.23
C GLY A 316 -2.64 -13.35 9.22
N GLN A 317 -1.38 -13.17 8.82
CA GLN A 317 -0.40 -12.40 9.60
C GLN A 317 -0.86 -10.95 9.78
N PHE A 318 -1.36 -10.30 8.72
CA PHE A 318 -1.93 -8.95 8.80
C PHE A 318 -3.09 -8.88 9.80
N ALA A 319 -4.07 -9.78 9.68
CA ALA A 319 -5.23 -9.82 10.57
C ALA A 319 -4.82 -10.04 12.04
N SER A 320 -3.83 -10.89 12.29
CA SER A 320 -3.27 -11.08 13.64
C SER A 320 -2.55 -9.84 14.17
N ALA A 321 -1.88 -9.08 13.29
CA ALA A 321 -1.12 -7.88 13.64
C ALA A 321 -2.01 -6.67 13.98
N LEU A 322 -3.32 -6.74 13.70
CA LEU A 322 -4.29 -5.73 14.15
C LEU A 322 -4.49 -5.75 15.68
N GLU A 323 -4.07 -6.83 16.36
CA GLU A 323 -4.19 -7.01 17.82
C GLU A 323 -5.63 -6.92 18.37
N THR A 324 -6.66 -6.99 17.50
CA THR A 324 -8.08 -7.04 17.89
C THR A 324 -8.60 -8.48 18.05
N VAL A 325 -9.72 -8.65 18.75
CA VAL A 325 -10.43 -9.94 18.86
C VAL A 325 -10.87 -10.42 17.48
N GLN A 326 -11.51 -9.56 16.68
CA GLN A 326 -11.94 -9.92 15.33
C GLN A 326 -10.76 -10.23 14.40
N GLY A 327 -9.66 -9.48 14.50
CA GLY A 327 -8.43 -9.75 13.75
C GLY A 327 -7.89 -11.17 14.02
N ARG A 328 -7.87 -11.59 15.29
CA ARG A 328 -7.47 -12.97 15.67
C ARG A 328 -8.42 -14.03 15.13
N GLN A 329 -9.73 -13.78 15.13
CA GLN A 329 -10.71 -14.72 14.57
C GLN A 329 -10.55 -14.86 13.04
N VAL A 330 -10.37 -13.74 12.33
CA VAL A 330 -10.12 -13.73 10.88
C VAL A 330 -8.82 -14.45 10.57
N ALA A 331 -7.74 -14.21 11.32
CA ALA A 331 -6.46 -14.90 11.16
C ALA A 331 -6.62 -16.42 11.29
N ALA A 332 -7.34 -16.90 12.31
CA ALA A 332 -7.60 -18.33 12.50
C ALA A 332 -8.38 -18.96 11.33
N ARG A 333 -9.38 -18.25 10.80
CA ARG A 333 -10.14 -18.67 9.62
C ARG A 333 -9.25 -18.75 8.38
N LEU A 334 -8.40 -17.75 8.15
CA LEU A 334 -7.45 -17.73 7.03
C LEU A 334 -6.42 -18.86 7.13
N THR A 335 -5.93 -19.18 8.33
CA THR A 335 -5.07 -20.35 8.57
C THR A 335 -5.78 -21.66 8.23
N ALA A 336 -7.06 -21.82 8.59
CA ALA A 336 -7.83 -23.00 8.24
C ALA A 336 -8.01 -23.14 6.72
N LEU A 337 -8.31 -22.04 6.02
CA LEU A 337 -8.38 -22.01 4.56
C LEU A 337 -7.03 -22.35 3.90
N GLY A 338 -5.92 -21.82 4.43
CA GLY A 338 -4.58 -22.15 3.93
C GLY A 338 -4.28 -23.66 3.99
N ARG A 339 -4.73 -24.36 5.03
CA ARG A 339 -4.60 -25.82 5.13
C ARG A 339 -5.44 -26.56 4.10
N GLN A 340 -6.63 -26.06 3.78
CA GLN A 340 -7.48 -26.63 2.72
C GLN A 340 -6.83 -26.46 1.34
N ILE A 341 -6.20 -25.32 1.07
CA ILE A 341 -5.47 -25.10 -0.17
C ILE A 341 -4.24 -26.01 -0.27
N ASP A 342 -3.48 -26.19 0.81
CA ASP A 342 -2.35 -27.14 0.79
C ASP A 342 -2.80 -28.57 0.50
N PHE A 343 -3.92 -29.01 1.07
CA PHE A 343 -4.53 -30.29 0.76
C PHE A 343 -4.90 -30.39 -0.73
N LEU A 344 -5.64 -29.41 -1.26
CA LEU A 344 -6.03 -29.38 -2.68
C LEU A 344 -4.82 -29.33 -3.61
N THR A 345 -3.76 -28.61 -3.23
CA THR A 345 -2.52 -28.51 -4.01
C THR A 345 -1.86 -29.89 -4.14
N ARG A 346 -1.86 -30.69 -3.06
CA ARG A 346 -1.35 -32.07 -3.09
C ARG A 346 -2.22 -32.98 -3.95
N GLU A 347 -3.54 -32.92 -3.81
CA GLU A 347 -4.45 -33.73 -4.63
C GLU A 347 -4.34 -33.41 -6.13
N VAL A 348 -4.20 -32.13 -6.49
CA VAL A 348 -4.00 -31.73 -7.90
C VAL A 348 -2.64 -32.20 -8.41
N HIS A 349 -1.61 -32.17 -7.56
CA HIS A 349 -0.28 -32.69 -7.91
C HIS A 349 -0.33 -34.20 -8.18
N ASP A 350 -0.96 -34.96 -7.30
CA ASP A 350 -1.09 -36.42 -7.45
C ASP A 350 -1.92 -36.78 -8.70
N ALA A 351 -3.01 -36.05 -8.96
CA ALA A 351 -3.79 -36.22 -10.20
C ALA A 351 -2.99 -35.86 -11.46
N ALA A 352 -2.07 -34.88 -11.37
CA ALA A 352 -1.19 -34.54 -12.47
C ALA A 352 -0.18 -35.65 -12.75
N GLU A 353 0.40 -36.26 -11.72
CA GLU A 353 1.28 -37.42 -11.83
C GLU A 353 0.55 -38.62 -12.44
N ASP A 354 -0.68 -38.92 -11.99
CA ASP A 354 -1.52 -39.98 -12.57
C ASP A 354 -1.83 -39.74 -14.05
N LEU A 355 -2.14 -38.48 -14.42
CA LEU A 355 -2.38 -38.10 -15.80
C LEU A 355 -1.08 -38.16 -16.64
N GLY A 356 0.07 -37.84 -16.05
CA GLY A 356 1.39 -37.93 -16.69
C GLY A 356 1.83 -39.38 -16.91
N ALA A 357 1.47 -40.29 -16.01
CA ALA A 357 1.66 -41.73 -16.18
C ALA A 357 0.73 -42.33 -17.25
N THR A 358 -0.34 -41.62 -17.62
CA THR A 358 -1.28 -42.04 -18.66
C THR A 358 -0.74 -41.72 -20.04
N VAL A 359 -0.32 -42.74 -20.79
CA VAL A 359 0.06 -42.57 -22.21
C VAL A 359 -1.21 -42.54 -23.08
N ALA A 360 -1.91 -41.40 -23.08
CA ALA A 360 -3.13 -41.20 -23.86
C ALA A 360 -3.09 -39.90 -24.69
N VAL A 361 -3.84 -39.93 -25.80
CA VAL A 361 -4.11 -38.78 -26.66
C VAL A 361 -5.62 -38.52 -26.71
N LEU A 362 -6.02 -37.28 -26.98
CA LEU A 362 -7.42 -36.97 -27.17
C LEU A 362 -8.01 -37.78 -28.33
N PRO A 363 -9.24 -38.32 -28.20
CA PRO A 363 -9.85 -39.12 -29.26
C PRO A 363 -10.05 -38.34 -30.56
N PRO A 364 -9.89 -38.98 -31.73
CA PRO A 364 -9.91 -38.31 -33.04
C PRO A 364 -11.26 -37.67 -33.39
N GLN A 365 -12.37 -38.10 -32.78
CA GLN A 365 -13.68 -37.45 -32.95
C GLN A 365 -13.75 -36.04 -32.34
N ARG A 366 -12.76 -35.60 -31.55
CA ARG A 366 -12.61 -34.20 -31.12
C ARG A 366 -11.89 -33.39 -32.21
N THR A 367 -12.55 -33.27 -33.36
CA THR A 367 -11.97 -32.62 -34.54
C THR A 367 -11.88 -31.10 -34.37
N PRO A 368 -10.73 -30.46 -34.69
CA PRO A 368 -10.60 -29.01 -34.64
C PRO A 368 -11.53 -28.35 -35.66
N VAL A 369 -12.21 -27.28 -35.23
CA VAL A 369 -13.09 -26.50 -36.11
C VAL A 369 -12.30 -25.36 -36.73
N LEU A 370 -12.17 -25.36 -38.06
CA LEU A 370 -11.53 -24.27 -38.81
C LEU A 370 -12.30 -22.96 -38.62
N ARG A 371 -11.73 -22.02 -37.88
CA ARG A 371 -12.26 -20.65 -37.75
C ARG A 371 -11.44 -19.71 -38.65
N VAL A 372 -11.84 -19.61 -39.92
CA VAL A 372 -11.18 -18.76 -40.94
C VAL A 372 -11.69 -17.31 -40.89
N ARG A 373 -12.71 -17.00 -40.08
CA ARG A 373 -13.26 -15.65 -40.01
C ARG A 373 -12.39 -14.76 -39.10
N PRO A 374 -11.89 -13.61 -39.59
CA PRO A 374 -11.24 -12.63 -38.73
C PRO A 374 -12.22 -12.23 -37.61
N ARG A 375 -11.73 -12.17 -36.37
CA ARG A 375 -12.48 -11.60 -35.26
C ARG A 375 -12.88 -10.18 -35.68
N PRO A 376 -14.18 -9.80 -35.67
CA PRO A 376 -14.55 -8.42 -35.93
C PRO A 376 -13.79 -7.53 -34.94
N ALA A 377 -13.12 -6.50 -35.46
CA ALA A 377 -12.57 -5.46 -34.61
C ALA A 377 -13.72 -4.94 -33.73
N VAL A 378 -13.45 -4.79 -32.44
CA VAL A 378 -14.38 -4.09 -31.55
C VAL A 378 -14.52 -2.68 -32.13
N ASP A 379 -15.70 -2.39 -32.68
CA ASP A 379 -16.00 -1.10 -33.27
C ASP A 379 -15.96 -0.04 -32.17
N THR A 380 -14.86 0.73 -32.10
CA THR A 380 -14.74 1.89 -31.22
C THR A 380 -15.40 3.14 -31.84
N THR A 381 -16.17 2.96 -32.91
CA THR A 381 -16.86 4.05 -33.59
C THR A 381 -17.98 4.58 -32.68
N PRO A 382 -17.92 5.87 -32.24
CA PRO A 382 -18.96 6.47 -31.41
C PRO A 382 -20.31 6.47 -32.15
N PRO A 383 -21.45 6.31 -31.45
CA PRO A 383 -22.76 6.34 -32.08
C PRO A 383 -22.98 7.69 -32.78
N ALA A 384 -23.42 7.63 -34.05
CA ALA A 384 -23.73 8.82 -34.83
C ALA A 384 -24.84 9.64 -34.15
N PRO A 385 -24.73 10.98 -34.11
CA PRO A 385 -25.76 11.83 -33.51
C PRO A 385 -27.09 11.69 -34.29
N PRO A 386 -28.24 11.70 -33.59
CA PRO A 386 -29.53 11.53 -34.24
C PRO A 386 -29.82 12.66 -35.24
N ALA A 387 -30.37 12.28 -36.40
CA ALA A 387 -30.72 13.20 -37.47
C ALA A 387 -31.76 14.23 -37.01
N ARG A 388 -31.48 15.51 -37.25
CA ARG A 388 -32.45 16.60 -37.02
C ARG A 388 -33.57 16.49 -38.05
N THR A 389 -34.77 16.17 -37.60
CA THR A 389 -36.00 16.25 -38.40
C THR A 389 -36.27 17.70 -38.79
N THR A 390 -36.21 17.98 -40.08
CA THR A 390 -36.75 19.21 -40.67
C THR A 390 -38.27 19.10 -40.72
N ALA A 391 -38.96 19.96 -39.96
CA ALA A 391 -40.42 20.08 -40.01
C ALA A 391 -40.85 20.63 -41.38
N ALA A 392 -41.66 19.84 -42.10
CA ALA A 392 -42.34 20.28 -43.31
C ALA A 392 -43.46 21.27 -42.97
N ARG A 393 -43.45 22.42 -43.65
CA ARG A 393 -44.45 23.49 -43.54
C ARG A 393 -45.70 23.11 -44.32
N HIS A 394 -46.86 23.20 -43.66
CA HIS A 394 -48.19 23.11 -44.26
C HIS A 394 -48.39 24.12 -45.40
N ARG A 395 -48.96 23.65 -46.52
CA ARG A 395 -50.21 24.17 -47.04
C ARG A 395 -51.04 23.03 -47.61
#